data_AF-A0A9E5W979-F1
#
_entry.id   AF-A0A9E5W979-F1
#
_cell.length_a   1.000
_cell.length_b   1.000
_cell.length_c   1.000
_cell.angle_alpha   90.00
_cell.angle_beta   90.00
_cell.angle_gamma   90.00
#
_symmetry.space_group_name_H-M   'P 1'
#
loop_
_entity.id
_entity.type
_entity.pdbx_description
1 polymer ?
#
loop_
_entity_poly.entity_id
_entity_poly.type
_entity_poly.pdbx_seq_one_letter_code
_entity_poly.pdbx_strand_id
1 'polypeptide(L)' 'MCHENSLTRSYYDKGDEFATDFAYALALCRRGYKQTEISQRIIATRQNWKNHIGPKKMGNYLTRTITKAWKIVTQN' A
#
# COMPACT_ATOMS: atom_id res chain seq x y z
N MET A 1 -26.23 6.18 3.42
CA MET A 1 -25.45 4.93 3.32
C MET A 1 -24.24 5.21 2.45
N CYS A 2 -23.05 5.35 3.02
CA CYS A 2 -21.83 5.63 2.25
C CYS A 2 -21.02 4.32 2.09
N HIS A 3 -21.66 3.30 1.50
CA HIS A 3 -21.02 2.04 1.17
C HIS A 3 -20.62 2.08 -0.30
N GLU A 4 -19.48 2.71 -0.61
CA GLU A 4 -18.67 2.41 -1.81
C GLU A 4 -17.38 3.24 -1.76
N ASN A 5 -16.59 2.98 -0.72
CA ASN A 5 -15.35 3.71 -0.51
C ASN A 5 -14.19 2.91 -1.11
N SER A 6 -14.22 2.71 -2.43
CA SER A 6 -13.13 2.05 -3.16
C SER A 6 -11.89 2.96 -3.10
N LEU A 7 -11.00 2.70 -2.15
CA LEU A 7 -9.73 3.41 -2.12
C LEU A 7 -8.94 3.03 -3.37
N THR A 8 -8.80 4.00 -4.26
CA THR A 8 -7.91 3.89 -5.41
C THR A 8 -6.58 4.52 -5.07
N ARG A 9 -5.49 3.88 -5.52
CA ARG A 9 -4.12 4.35 -5.30
C ARG A 9 -3.89 5.78 -5.79
N SER A 10 -4.55 6.18 -6.89
CA SER A 10 -4.44 7.52 -7.48
C SER A 10 -4.82 8.65 -6.52
N TYR A 11 -5.75 8.42 -5.59
CA TYR A 11 -6.11 9.42 -4.57
C TYR A 11 -4.98 9.71 -3.58
N TYR A 12 -3.97 8.85 -3.53
CA TYR A 12 -2.82 8.96 -2.64
C TYR A 12 -1.56 9.36 -3.40
N ASP A 13 -1.66 9.82 -4.64
CA ASP A 13 -0.49 10.20 -5.41
C ASP A 13 0.29 11.34 -4.73
N LYS A 14 1.57 11.10 -4.48
CA LYS A 14 2.52 12.02 -3.85
C LYS A 14 3.67 12.39 -4.80
N GLY A 15 3.59 12.01 -6.08
CA GLY A 15 4.64 12.26 -7.07
C GLY A 15 5.83 11.30 -6.99
N ASP A 16 5.84 10.38 -6.02
CA ASP A 16 6.81 9.29 -5.92
C ASP A 16 6.10 7.98 -5.55
N GLU A 17 6.46 6.90 -6.24
CA GLU A 17 5.85 5.58 -6.09
C GLU A 17 5.90 5.04 -4.65
N PHE A 18 7.01 5.28 -3.94
CA PHE A 18 7.17 4.84 -2.55
C PHE A 18 6.24 5.60 -1.62
N ALA A 19 6.20 6.93 -1.75
CA ALA A 19 5.36 7.79 -0.91
C ALA A 19 3.87 7.53 -1.16
N THR A 20 3.48 7.34 -2.41
CA THR A 20 2.12 6.98 -2.84
C THR A 20 1.71 5.61 -2.28
N ASP A 21 2.55 4.57 -2.43
CA ASP A 21 2.27 3.23 -1.89
C ASP A 21 2.14 3.24 -0.38
N PHE A 22 3.00 3.99 0.31
CA PHE A 22 2.95 4.08 1.75
C PHE A 22 1.68 4.79 2.24
N ALA A 23 1.29 5.90 1.63
CA ALA A 23 0.07 6.63 1.98
C ALA A 23 -1.19 5.77 1.72
N TYR A 24 -1.22 5.06 0.59
CA TYR A 24 -2.30 4.15 0.25
C TYR A 24 -2.36 2.95 1.22
N ALA A 25 -1.21 2.33 1.53
CA ALA A 25 -1.13 1.25 2.52
C ALA A 25 -1.61 1.71 3.90
N LEU A 26 -1.22 2.92 4.34
CA LEU A 26 -1.66 3.48 5.62
C LEU A 26 -3.18 3.65 5.68
N ALA A 27 -3.81 4.14 4.61
CA ALA A 27 -5.25 4.27 4.54
C ALA A 27 -5.98 2.92 4.57
N LEU A 28 -5.43 1.90 3.90
CA LEU A 28 -5.96 0.55 3.95
C LEU A 28 -5.78 -0.09 5.34
N CYS A 29 -4.63 0.08 5.98
CA CYS A 29 -4.40 -0.39 7.36
C CYS A 29 -5.42 0.23 8.34
N ARG A 30 -5.68 1.54 8.24
CA ARG A 30 -6.68 2.23 9.08
C ARG A 30 -8.11 1.71 8.89
N ARG A 31 -8.40 1.06 7.76
CA ARG A 31 -9.69 0.43 7.47
C ARG A 31 -9.75 -1.05 7.86
N GLY A 32 -8.68 -1.61 8.41
CA GLY A 32 -8.63 -3.00 8.84
C GLY A 32 -8.39 -4.02 7.72
N TYR A 33 -7.91 -3.59 6.54
CA TYR A 33 -7.53 -4.54 5.49
C TYR A 33 -6.33 -5.39 5.92
N LYS A 34 -6.34 -6.68 5.52
CA LYS A 34 -5.25 -7.60 5.82
C LYS A 34 -4.01 -7.28 5.00
N GLN A 35 -2.83 -7.59 5.53
CA GLN A 35 -1.55 -7.34 4.84
C GLN A 35 -1.49 -7.98 3.44
N THR A 36 -2.06 -9.17 3.27
CA THR A 36 -2.12 -9.86 1.97
C THR A 36 -2.97 -9.11 0.95
N GLU A 37 -4.13 -8.60 1.35
CA GLU A 37 -5.03 -7.80 0.50
C GLU A 37 -4.39 -6.47 0.11
N ILE A 38 -3.72 -5.81 1.06
CA ILE A 38 -2.98 -4.56 0.80
C ILE A 38 -1.88 -4.82 -0.24
N SER A 39 -1.14 -5.91 -0.08
CA SER A 39 -0.07 -6.31 -1.02
C SER A 39 -0.62 -6.53 -2.42
N GLN A 40 -1.70 -7.30 -2.55
CA GLN A 40 -2.36 -7.55 -3.84
C GLN A 40 -2.86 -6.27 -4.50
N ARG A 41 -3.47 -5.36 -3.72
CA ARG A 41 -3.95 -4.07 -4.21
C ARG A 41 -2.82 -3.18 -4.72
N ILE A 42 -1.69 -3.11 -4.02
CA ILE A 42 -0.54 -2.33 -4.48
C ILE A 42 0.04 -2.94 -5.77
N ILE A 43 0.19 -4.28 -5.83
CA ILE A 43 0.65 -4.97 -7.04
C ILE A 43 -0.25 -4.66 -8.24
N ALA A 44 -1.58 -4.71 -8.05
CA ALA A 44 -2.54 -4.50 -9.12
C ALA A 44 -2.65 -3.05 -9.60
N THR A 45 -2.29 -2.07 -8.76
CA THR A 45 -2.50 -0.63 -9.05
C THR A 45 -1.21 0.13 -9.36
N ARG A 46 -0.05 -0.37 -8.91
CA ARG A 46 1.24 0.26 -9.15
C ARG A 46 1.70 0.01 -10.59
N GLN A 47 1.97 1.09 -11.31
CA GLN A 47 2.37 1.04 -12.72
C GLN A 47 3.87 0.80 -12.91
N ASN A 48 4.71 1.28 -11.97
CA ASN A 48 6.16 1.27 -12.15
C ASN A 48 6.92 0.50 -11.07
N TRP A 49 7.51 -0.64 -11.48
CA TRP A 49 8.32 -1.52 -10.63
C TRP A 49 9.84 -1.44 -10.91
N LYS A 50 10.33 -0.42 -11.64
CA LYS A 50 11.73 -0.33 -12.11
C LYS A 50 12.80 -0.58 -11.02
N ASN A 51 12.54 -0.14 -9.79
CA ASN A 51 13.47 -0.27 -8.66
C ASN A 51 13.31 -1.58 -7.86
N HIS A 52 12.27 -2.36 -8.16
CA HIS A 52 11.86 -3.55 -7.42
C HIS A 52 11.55 -4.71 -8.37
N ILE A 53 12.39 -4.90 -9.39
CA ILE A 53 12.21 -5.97 -10.38
C ILE A 53 12.44 -7.34 -9.72
N GLY A 54 11.48 -8.25 -9.89
CA GLY A 54 11.54 -9.64 -9.44
C GLY A 54 10.75 -9.90 -8.14
N PRO A 55 10.15 -11.10 -8.00
CA PRO A 55 9.19 -11.41 -6.95
C PRO A 55 9.76 -11.24 -5.54
N LYS A 56 11.04 -11.56 -5.33
CA LYS A 56 11.73 -11.39 -4.04
C LYS A 56 11.87 -9.91 -3.64
N LYS A 57 12.27 -9.04 -4.58
CA LYS A 57 12.42 -7.60 -4.31
C LYS A 57 11.07 -6.95 -4.07
N MET A 58 10.06 -7.31 -4.86
CA MET A 58 8.68 -6.85 -4.67
C MET A 58 8.13 -7.27 -3.31
N GLY A 59 8.24 -8.55 -2.94
CA GLY A 59 7.79 -9.06 -1.66
C GLY A 59 8.45 -8.34 -0.48
N ASN A 60 9.78 -8.21 -0.51
CA ASN A 60 10.52 -7.49 0.54
C ASN A 60 10.10 -6.02 0.66
N TYR A 61 9.88 -5.35 -0.48
CA TYR A 61 9.43 -3.97 -0.53
C TYR A 61 8.02 -3.81 0.08
N LEU A 62 7.08 -4.65 -0.34
CA LEU A 62 5.69 -4.63 0.14
C LEU A 62 5.62 -4.93 1.63
N THR A 63 6.33 -5.96 2.10
CA THR A 63 6.40 -6.30 3.53
C THR A 63 6.90 -5.11 4.34
N ARG A 64 8.02 -4.48 3.95
CA ARG A 64 8.56 -3.31 4.67
C ARG A 64 7.57 -2.15 4.70
N THR A 65 6.93 -1.85 3.58
CA THR A 65 5.98 -0.73 3.45
C THR A 65 4.75 -0.94 4.31
N ILE A 66 4.15 -2.13 4.24
CA ILE A 66 2.92 -2.47 4.97
C ILE A 66 3.19 -2.63 6.46
N THR A 67 4.30 -3.26 6.86
CA THR A 67 4.69 -3.34 8.27
C THR A 67 4.92 -1.96 8.87
N LYS A 68 5.54 -1.03 8.12
CA LYS A 68 5.69 0.36 8.58
C LYS A 68 4.34 1.05 8.76
N ALA A 69 3.42 0.88 7.81
CA ALA A 69 2.06 1.44 7.90
C ALA A 69 1.29 0.87 9.11
N TRP A 70 1.31 -0.46 9.30
CA TRP A 70 0.69 -1.12 10.43
C TRP A 70 1.21 -0.61 11.78
N LYS A 71 2.54 -0.49 11.93
CA LYS A 71 3.14 0.04 13.17
C LYS A 71 2.56 1.40 13.55
N ILE A 72 2.40 2.31 12.58
CA ILE A 72 1.81 3.63 12.82
C ILE A 72 0.35 3.54 13.27
N VAL A 73 -0.42 2.63 12.67
CA VAL A 73 -1.83 2.45 13.04
C VAL A 73 -1.98 1.80 14.42
N THR A 74 -1.07 0.91 14.81
CA THR A 74 -1.14 0.20 16.10
C THR A 74 -0.48 0.95 17.27
N GLN A 75 0.41 1.90 17.00
CA GLN A 75 1.09 2.70 18.03
C GLN A 75 0.36 4.00 18.37
N ASN A 76 -0.84 4.21 17.84
CA ASN A 76 -1.62 5.44 17.92
C ASN A 76 -3.07 5.12 18.28
#